data_AF-A0A4Y9ZWI5-F1
#
_entry.id   AF-A0A4Y9ZWI5-F1
#
_cell.length_a   1.000
_cell.length_b   1.000
_cell.length_c   1.000
_cell.angle_alpha   90.00
_cell.angle_beta   90.00
_cell.angle_gamma   90.00
#
_symmetry.space_group_name_H-M   'P 1'
#
loop_
_entity.id
_entity.type
_entity.pdbx_description
1 polymer ?
#
loop_
_entity_poly.entity_id
_entity_poly.type
_entity_poly.pdbx_seq_one_letter_code
_entity_poly.pdbx_strand_id
1 'polypeptide(L)'
;MATPSRRSLFRPCIDLHDGQVKQIVGGTLSDHDPQTLKTNYVASESPGSFARLYKERGLEGGHVIKLGPRNDEAAREALQAWPGGLQIGGGINEENALEWLKCGASKVIVTSYLFPGTRFSVERLRSISSLVGKDRLVVDVSCRRRGDKWFVAMNKWQDITELEICKDTLDLLSEYCSEFLIHAADVEGLCQGIDEELVTKLGEWTTIPTTYAGGAKGKYTRGSYRFLF
;
A
#
# COMPACT_ATOMS: atom_id res chain seq x y z
N MET A 1 -24.00 -23.16 2.85
CA MET A 1 -23.75 -21.86 3.50
C MET A 1 -23.67 -20.82 2.40
N ALA A 2 -24.42 -19.72 2.50
CA ALA A 2 -24.33 -18.65 1.51
C ALA A 2 -22.89 -18.11 1.52
N THR A 3 -22.25 -18.06 0.35
CA THR A 3 -20.96 -17.39 0.19
C THR A 3 -21.15 -15.94 0.66
N PRO A 4 -20.39 -15.44 1.65
CA PRO A 4 -20.57 -14.07 2.11
C PRO A 4 -20.40 -13.14 0.91
N SER A 5 -21.37 -12.24 0.72
CA SER A 5 -21.31 -11.18 -0.29
C SER A 5 -20.00 -10.43 -0.10
N ARG A 6 -19.04 -10.65 -1.01
CA ARG A 6 -17.79 -9.88 -1.06
C ARG A 6 -18.17 -8.46 -1.45
N ARG A 7 -18.31 -7.58 -0.45
CA ARG A 7 -18.46 -6.15 -0.65
C ARG A 7 -17.07 -5.55 -0.66
N SER A 8 -16.76 -4.79 -1.69
CA SER A 8 -15.56 -3.96 -1.66
C SER A 8 -15.66 -2.96 -0.51
N LEU A 9 -14.54 -2.80 0.19
CA LEU A 9 -14.41 -1.91 1.34
C LEU A 9 -13.58 -0.71 0.92
N PHE A 10 -13.99 0.47 1.40
CA PHE A 10 -13.15 1.65 1.30
C PHE A 10 -12.06 1.59 2.37
N ARG A 11 -10.82 1.86 1.96
CA ARG A 11 -9.66 1.95 2.86
C ARG A 11 -8.97 3.29 2.66
N PRO A 12 -8.93 4.15 3.70
CA PRO A 12 -8.34 5.47 3.57
C PRO A 12 -6.80 5.40 3.62
N CYS A 13 -6.14 6.42 3.06
CA CYS A 13 -4.68 6.53 3.07
C CYS A 13 -4.22 7.86 3.67
N ILE A 14 -3.16 7.82 4.47
CA ILE A 14 -2.41 8.97 5.01
C ILE A 14 -1.00 8.89 4.44
N ASP A 15 -0.81 9.56 3.30
CA ASP A 15 0.50 9.66 2.65
C ASP A 15 1.33 10.77 3.32
N LEU A 16 2.43 10.39 3.95
CA LEU A 16 3.30 11.28 4.70
C LEU A 16 4.55 11.62 3.90
N HIS A 17 4.78 12.90 3.70
CA HIS A 17 6.04 13.39 3.13
C HIS A 17 6.48 14.65 3.89
N ASP A 18 7.69 14.60 4.46
CA ASP A 18 8.24 15.69 5.28
C ASP A 18 7.37 16.00 6.51
N GLY A 19 6.83 14.96 7.14
CA GLY A 19 6.00 15.06 8.34
C GLY A 19 4.57 15.58 8.10
N GLN A 20 4.19 15.84 6.85
CA GLN A 20 2.88 16.38 6.47
C GLN A 20 2.10 15.39 5.61
N VAL A 21 0.77 15.44 5.72
CA VAL A 21 -0.12 14.66 4.86
C VAL A 21 -0.18 15.33 3.49
N LYS A 22 0.23 14.60 2.44
CA LYS A 22 0.27 15.11 1.06
C LYS A 22 -0.29 14.10 0.08
N GLN A 23 -1.11 14.57 -0.85
CA GLN A 23 -1.43 13.81 -2.05
C GLN A 23 -0.38 14.12 -3.12
N ILE A 24 0.47 13.16 -3.43
CA ILE A 24 1.51 13.29 -4.46
C ILE A 24 1.02 12.77 -5.82
N VAL A 25 1.62 13.25 -6.90
CA VAL A 25 1.45 12.65 -8.23
C VAL A 25 2.46 11.52 -8.38
N GLY A 26 1.97 10.30 -8.65
CA GLY A 26 2.79 9.10 -8.83
C GLY A 26 3.94 9.32 -9.83
N GLY A 27 5.12 8.75 -9.52
CA GLY A 27 6.31 8.85 -10.38
C GLY A 27 7.02 10.22 -10.43
N THR A 28 6.51 11.25 -9.75
CA THR A 28 7.17 12.57 -9.66
C THR A 28 8.06 12.74 -8.43
N LEU A 29 8.01 11.78 -7.49
CA LEU A 29 8.83 11.81 -6.29
C LEU A 29 10.23 11.29 -6.62
N SER A 30 11.23 12.17 -6.53
CA SER A 30 12.65 11.86 -6.74
C SER A 30 13.50 12.39 -5.59
N ASP A 31 14.35 11.54 -5.01
CA ASP A 31 15.31 11.98 -3.98
C ASP A 31 16.45 12.81 -4.59
N HIS A 32 16.75 12.58 -5.87
CA HIS A 32 17.82 13.28 -6.60
C HIS A 32 17.37 14.62 -7.17
N ASP A 33 16.07 14.80 -7.38
CA ASP A 33 15.49 16.05 -7.87
C ASP A 33 14.17 16.36 -7.15
N PRO A 34 14.25 16.92 -5.92
CA PRO A 34 13.06 17.26 -5.14
C PRO A 34 12.14 18.29 -5.82
N GLN A 35 12.64 19.05 -6.81
CA GLN A 35 11.83 20.04 -7.54
C GLN A 35 10.84 19.38 -8.51
N THR A 36 11.05 18.11 -8.86
CA THR A 36 10.12 17.37 -9.72
C THR A 36 8.85 16.95 -8.98
N LEU A 37 8.84 16.96 -7.65
CA LEU A 37 7.69 16.54 -6.84
C LEU A 37 6.48 17.41 -7.13
N LYS A 38 5.45 16.81 -7.70
CA LYS A 38 4.13 17.45 -7.87
C LYS A 38 3.20 16.97 -6.77
N THR A 39 2.53 17.92 -6.14
CA THR A 39 1.48 17.66 -5.14
C THR A 39 0.15 18.15 -5.67
N ASN A 40 -0.88 17.32 -5.53
CA ASN A 40 -2.26 17.72 -5.80
C ASN A 40 -2.86 18.43 -4.57
N TYR A 41 -2.42 18.05 -3.38
CA TYR A 41 -2.93 18.58 -2.12
C TYR A 41 -1.91 18.43 -0.99
N VAL A 42 -1.89 19.41 -0.10
CA VAL A 42 -1.17 19.38 1.18
C VAL A 42 -2.18 19.73 2.26
N ALA A 43 -2.36 18.84 3.24
CA ALA A 43 -3.36 19.04 4.28
C ALA A 43 -2.88 20.08 5.31
N SER A 44 -3.82 20.86 5.82
CA SER A 44 -3.62 21.70 7.01
C SER A 44 -3.73 20.90 8.32
N GLU A 45 -4.48 19.81 8.27
CA GLU A 45 -4.80 18.95 9.38
C GLU A 45 -3.67 17.96 9.66
N SER A 46 -3.48 17.65 10.94
CA SER A 46 -2.45 16.71 11.37
C SER A 46 -2.80 15.24 10.99
N PRO A 47 -1.79 14.37 10.84
CA PRO A 47 -2.00 12.94 10.65
C PRO A 47 -2.91 12.31 11.72
N GLY A 48 -2.77 12.71 12.98
CA GLY A 48 -3.64 12.25 14.07
C GLY A 48 -5.10 12.70 13.94
N SER A 49 -5.34 13.83 13.28
CA SER A 49 -6.70 14.31 12.99
C SER A 49 -7.39 13.44 11.93
N PHE A 50 -6.68 13.04 10.87
CA PHE A 50 -7.19 12.07 9.90
C PHE A 50 -7.44 10.70 10.51
N ALA A 51 -6.51 10.20 11.35
CA ALA A 51 -6.69 8.92 12.03
C ALA A 51 -7.93 8.90 12.96
N ARG A 52 -8.20 10.00 13.69
CA ARG A 52 -9.42 10.15 14.49
C ARG A 52 -10.68 10.15 13.63
N LEU A 53 -10.66 10.89 12.52
CA LEU A 53 -11.77 10.88 11.56
C LEU A 53 -12.06 9.46 11.05
N TYR A 54 -11.03 8.69 10.67
CA TYR A 54 -11.20 7.33 10.19
C TYR A 54 -11.76 6.40 11.27
N LYS A 55 -11.30 6.57 12.52
CA LYS A 55 -11.81 5.84 13.68
C LYS A 55 -13.29 6.13 13.91
N GLU A 56 -13.70 7.39 13.90
CA GLU A 56 -15.11 7.81 14.07
C GLU A 56 -16.02 7.23 12.98
N ARG A 57 -15.46 6.97 11.79
CA ARG A 57 -16.16 6.38 10.65
C ARG A 57 -16.03 4.86 10.56
N GLY A 58 -15.28 4.21 11.45
CA GLY A 58 -15.04 2.76 11.44
C GLY A 58 -14.31 2.27 10.19
N LEU A 59 -13.41 3.09 9.62
CA LEU A 59 -12.70 2.79 8.38
C LEU A 59 -11.40 2.00 8.65
N GLU A 60 -11.55 0.72 8.93
CA GLU A 60 -10.43 -0.18 9.24
C GLU A 60 -9.59 -0.53 8.01
N GLY A 61 -8.33 -0.92 8.26
CA GLY A 61 -7.40 -1.29 7.20
C GLY A 61 -6.89 -0.10 6.39
N GLY A 62 -7.04 1.13 6.90
CA GLY A 62 -6.43 2.31 6.32
C GLY A 62 -4.90 2.28 6.45
N HIS A 63 -4.21 2.91 5.50
CA HIS A 63 -2.75 2.86 5.42
C HIS A 63 -2.12 4.20 5.78
N VAL A 64 -1.04 4.18 6.53
CA VAL A 64 -0.12 5.31 6.71
C VAL A 64 1.13 4.97 5.91
N ILE A 65 1.48 5.78 4.91
CA ILE A 65 2.62 5.49 4.02
C ILE A 65 3.68 6.57 4.17
N LYS A 66 4.88 6.18 4.62
CA LYS A 66 6.03 7.10 4.73
C LYS A 66 6.74 7.24 3.39
N LEU A 67 6.52 8.36 2.72
CA LEU A 67 7.14 8.72 1.45
C LEU A 67 8.41 9.52 1.70
N GLY A 68 9.50 8.82 2.03
CA GLY A 68 10.81 9.43 2.29
C GLY A 68 11.11 9.66 3.77
N PRO A 69 12.18 10.42 4.08
CA PRO A 69 12.63 10.67 5.45
C PRO A 69 11.71 11.64 6.21
N ARG A 70 11.96 11.79 7.52
CA ARG A 70 11.27 12.75 8.42
C ARG A 70 9.76 12.54 8.59
N ASN A 71 9.30 11.30 8.43
CA ASN A 71 7.89 10.95 8.57
C ASN A 71 7.57 10.18 9.87
N ASP A 72 8.57 9.81 10.67
CA ASP A 72 8.36 8.87 11.78
C ASP A 72 7.52 9.46 12.92
N GLU A 73 7.72 10.73 13.28
CA GLU A 73 6.90 11.41 14.29
C GLU A 73 5.43 11.53 13.85
N ALA A 74 5.20 11.97 12.61
CA ALA A 74 3.88 12.05 11.99
C ALA A 74 3.17 10.68 11.91
N ALA A 75 3.92 9.62 11.58
CA ALA A 75 3.39 8.26 11.57
C ALA A 75 2.99 7.80 12.98
N ARG A 76 3.84 8.05 13.99
CA ARG A 76 3.50 7.75 15.39
C ARG A 76 2.26 8.51 15.85
N GLU A 77 2.12 9.78 15.48
CA GLU A 77 0.93 10.58 15.79
C GLU A 77 -0.36 9.93 15.25
N ALA A 78 -0.35 9.50 13.97
CA ALA A 78 -1.50 8.83 13.36
C ALA A 78 -1.82 7.48 14.04
N LEU A 79 -0.80 6.66 14.30
CA LEU A 79 -0.98 5.34 14.92
C LEU A 79 -1.49 5.44 16.37
N GLN A 80 -0.98 6.40 17.15
CA GLN A 80 -1.40 6.62 18.54
C GLN A 80 -2.82 7.18 18.65
N ALA A 81 -3.28 7.91 17.64
CA ALA A 81 -4.65 8.40 17.57
C ALA A 81 -5.68 7.26 17.38
N TRP A 82 -5.28 6.15 16.75
CA TRP A 82 -6.10 4.94 16.63
C TRP A 82 -5.27 3.64 16.70
N PRO A 83 -4.88 3.21 17.92
CA PRO A 83 -4.11 1.99 18.09
C PRO A 83 -4.88 0.78 17.58
N GLY A 84 -4.22 -0.02 16.74
CA GLY A 84 -4.79 -1.21 16.09
C GLY A 84 -5.72 -0.92 14.92
N GLY A 85 -5.91 0.35 14.51
CA GLY A 85 -6.81 0.72 13.41
C GLY A 85 -6.15 0.85 12.04
N LEU A 86 -4.88 1.24 12.01
CA LEU A 86 -4.15 1.61 10.79
C LEU A 86 -2.98 0.66 10.52
N GLN A 87 -2.61 0.53 9.25
CA GLN A 87 -1.44 -0.19 8.78
C GLN A 87 -0.32 0.82 8.46
N ILE A 88 0.94 0.41 8.48
CA ILE A 88 2.09 1.32 8.26
C ILE A 88 3.06 0.76 7.22
N GLY A 89 3.40 1.58 6.24
CA GLY A 89 4.37 1.28 5.19
C GLY A 89 5.42 2.38 5.01
N GLY A 90 6.41 2.11 4.15
CA GLY A 90 7.51 3.03 3.84
C GLY A 90 8.75 2.78 4.70
N GLY A 91 9.73 2.09 4.13
CA GLY A 91 11.00 1.76 4.81
C GLY A 91 10.87 0.69 5.89
N ILE A 92 9.83 -0.14 5.87
CA ILE A 92 9.67 -1.26 6.80
C ILE A 92 10.68 -2.36 6.48
N ASN A 93 11.35 -2.87 7.52
CA ASN A 93 12.29 -3.99 7.47
C ASN A 93 12.24 -4.78 8.78
N GLU A 94 13.04 -5.85 8.89
CA GLU A 94 13.09 -6.69 10.10
C GLU A 94 13.58 -5.96 11.36
N GLU A 95 14.37 -4.89 11.20
CA GLU A 95 14.92 -4.13 12.32
C GLU A 95 13.88 -3.22 12.98
N ASN A 96 12.92 -2.70 12.20
CA ASN A 96 11.95 -1.71 12.68
C ASN A 96 10.50 -2.20 12.74
N ALA A 97 10.15 -3.33 12.11
CA ALA A 97 8.75 -3.76 12.00
C ALA A 97 8.06 -3.96 13.36
N LEU A 98 8.75 -4.56 14.33
CA LEU A 98 8.19 -4.77 15.67
C LEU A 98 7.99 -3.46 16.44
N GLU A 99 8.82 -2.44 16.22
CA GLU A 99 8.64 -1.13 16.83
C GLU A 99 7.34 -0.49 16.34
N TRP A 100 7.09 -0.54 15.04
CA TRP A 100 5.87 0.02 14.46
C TRP A 100 4.59 -0.65 14.94
N LEU A 101 4.60 -1.98 15.12
CA LEU A 101 3.49 -2.69 15.74
C LEU A 101 3.28 -2.25 17.20
N LYS A 102 4.36 -2.06 17.97
CA LYS A 102 4.29 -1.53 19.35
C LYS A 102 3.76 -0.09 19.38
N CYS A 103 4.04 0.71 18.35
CA CYS A 103 3.51 2.07 18.22
C CYS A 103 2.01 2.13 17.89
N GLY A 104 1.34 0.99 17.70
CA GLY A 104 -0.10 0.91 17.47
C GLY A 104 -0.51 0.57 16.05
N ALA A 105 0.42 0.20 15.17
CA ALA A 105 0.04 -0.35 13.86
C ALA A 105 -0.64 -1.71 14.02
N SER A 106 -1.74 -1.91 13.30
CA SER A 106 -2.42 -3.20 13.17
C SER A 106 -1.57 -4.21 12.38
N LYS A 107 -0.95 -3.73 11.30
CA LYS A 107 -0.09 -4.49 10.39
C LYS A 107 1.04 -3.60 9.86
N VAL A 108 2.12 -4.23 9.43
CA VAL A 108 3.18 -3.57 8.67
C VAL A 108 3.09 -3.92 7.19
N ILE A 109 3.39 -2.95 6.33
CA ILE A 109 3.38 -3.06 4.87
C ILE A 109 4.83 -3.06 4.38
N VAL A 110 5.24 -4.12 3.68
CA VAL A 110 6.60 -4.30 3.19
C VAL A 110 6.67 -4.36 1.66
N THR A 111 7.66 -3.68 1.08
CA THR A 111 7.91 -3.63 -0.37
C THR A 111 9.41 -3.79 -0.64
N SER A 112 10.17 -2.68 -0.66
CA SER A 112 11.57 -2.61 -1.12
C SER A 112 12.53 -3.51 -0.33
N TYR A 113 12.26 -3.79 0.94
CA TYR A 113 13.03 -4.75 1.73
C TYR A 113 13.07 -6.14 1.08
N LEU A 114 12.00 -6.56 0.40
CA LEU A 114 11.93 -7.87 -0.27
C LEU A 114 12.76 -7.96 -1.56
N PHE A 115 13.31 -6.84 -2.04
CA PHE A 115 13.96 -6.75 -3.36
C PHE A 115 15.40 -6.22 -3.31
N PRO A 116 16.32 -6.86 -2.56
CA PRO A 116 17.72 -6.44 -2.56
C PRO A 116 18.28 -6.45 -3.99
N GLY A 117 18.70 -5.28 -4.48
CA GLY A 117 19.21 -5.13 -5.84
C GLY A 117 18.20 -5.50 -6.92
N THR A 118 16.90 -5.20 -6.72
CA THR A 118 15.78 -5.49 -7.66
C THR A 118 15.43 -6.97 -7.84
N ARG A 119 16.04 -7.86 -7.05
CA ARG A 119 15.80 -9.31 -7.07
C ARG A 119 14.93 -9.73 -5.90
N PHE A 120 13.89 -10.52 -6.16
CA PHE A 120 13.00 -10.97 -5.10
C PHE A 120 13.70 -11.96 -4.16
N SER A 121 13.62 -11.73 -2.84
CA SER A 121 14.14 -12.65 -1.83
C SER A 121 13.01 -13.24 -0.99
N VAL A 122 12.76 -14.53 -1.22
CA VAL A 122 11.84 -15.32 -0.41
C VAL A 122 12.35 -15.47 1.03
N GLU A 123 13.67 -15.46 1.23
CA GLU A 123 14.30 -15.53 2.56
C GLU A 123 13.93 -14.31 3.39
N ARG A 124 13.98 -13.10 2.81
CA ARG A 124 13.55 -11.87 3.49
C ARG A 124 12.06 -11.87 3.79
N LEU A 125 11.23 -12.37 2.88
CA LEU A 125 9.79 -12.54 3.10
C LEU A 125 9.52 -13.49 4.27
N ARG A 126 10.19 -14.65 4.29
CA ARG A 126 10.10 -15.62 5.39
C ARG A 126 10.57 -15.04 6.71
N SER A 127 11.69 -14.30 6.72
CA SER A 127 12.23 -13.66 7.92
C SER A 127 11.21 -12.71 8.53
N ILE A 128 10.74 -11.72 7.75
CA ILE A 128 9.81 -10.71 8.26
C ILE A 128 8.45 -11.31 8.62
N SER A 129 7.94 -12.26 7.83
CA SER A 129 6.69 -12.97 8.13
C SER A 129 6.77 -13.76 9.43
N SER A 130 7.89 -14.44 9.68
CA SER A 130 8.12 -15.16 10.95
C SER A 130 8.25 -14.19 12.13
N LEU A 131 8.88 -13.04 11.92
CA LEU A 131 9.09 -12.02 12.94
C LEU A 131 7.76 -11.36 13.39
N VAL A 132 6.95 -10.91 12.42
CA VAL A 132 5.70 -10.18 12.74
C VAL A 132 4.48 -11.10 12.81
N GLY A 133 4.55 -12.31 12.25
CA GLY A 133 3.42 -13.18 12.03
C GLY A 133 2.62 -12.81 10.78
N LYS A 134 2.20 -13.81 10.00
CA LYS A 134 1.44 -13.67 8.76
C LYS A 134 0.26 -12.69 8.86
N ASP A 135 -0.50 -12.78 9.94
CA ASP A 135 -1.71 -11.96 10.17
C ASP A 135 -1.43 -10.46 10.33
N ARG A 136 -0.18 -10.09 10.60
CA ARG A 136 0.27 -8.69 10.76
C ARG A 136 1.18 -8.21 9.63
N LEU A 137 1.33 -9.01 8.57
CA LEU A 137 2.10 -8.65 7.38
C LEU A 137 1.19 -8.38 6.20
N VAL A 138 1.42 -7.24 5.55
CA VAL A 138 0.90 -6.88 4.23
C VAL A 138 2.08 -6.78 3.27
N VAL A 139 1.97 -7.43 2.12
CA VAL A 139 2.98 -7.30 1.07
C VAL A 139 2.45 -6.33 0.03
N ASP A 140 3.19 -5.26 -0.20
CA ASP A 140 2.90 -4.33 -1.27
C ASP A 140 3.61 -4.80 -2.54
N VAL A 141 2.80 -5.09 -3.56
CA VAL A 141 3.22 -5.50 -4.90
C VAL A 141 2.80 -4.45 -5.92
N SER A 142 2.95 -3.17 -5.58
CA SER A 142 2.77 -2.08 -6.55
C SER A 142 3.62 -2.30 -7.79
N CYS A 143 3.09 -1.93 -8.96
CA CYS A 143 3.63 -2.39 -10.24
C CYS A 143 3.58 -1.35 -11.34
N ARG A 144 4.35 -1.65 -12.40
CA ARG A 144 4.26 -1.01 -13.71
C ARG A 144 3.99 -2.05 -14.79
N ARG A 145 3.29 -1.64 -15.84
CA ARG A 145 2.98 -2.46 -17.01
C ARG A 145 4.18 -2.51 -17.96
N ARG A 146 4.47 -3.70 -18.49
CA ARG A 146 5.43 -3.93 -19.58
C ARG A 146 4.78 -4.89 -20.57
N GLY A 147 4.33 -4.34 -21.69
CA GLY A 147 3.54 -5.10 -22.67
C GLY A 147 2.19 -5.52 -22.09
N ASP A 148 1.95 -6.82 -22.03
CA ASP A 148 0.75 -7.48 -21.51
C ASP A 148 0.90 -7.95 -20.04
N LYS A 149 2.00 -7.58 -19.38
CA LYS A 149 2.35 -8.04 -18.03
C LYS A 149 2.58 -6.88 -17.07
N TRP A 150 2.51 -7.17 -15.77
CA TRP A 150 2.81 -6.24 -14.69
C TRP A 150 3.98 -6.75 -13.85
N PHE A 151 4.92 -5.86 -13.57
CA PHE A 151 6.10 -6.16 -12.78
C PHE A 151 6.15 -5.28 -11.55
N VAL A 152 6.50 -5.87 -10.40
CA VAL A 152 6.62 -5.11 -9.14
C VAL A 152 7.65 -4.00 -9.32
N ALA A 153 7.27 -2.80 -8.90
CA ALA A 153 8.11 -1.62 -8.90
C ALA A 153 8.33 -1.16 -7.46
N MET A 154 9.58 -0.89 -7.11
CA MET A 154 9.98 -0.44 -5.77
C MET A 154 10.59 0.96 -5.80
N ASN A 155 11.02 1.44 -4.63
CA ASN A 155 11.66 2.75 -4.47
C ASN A 155 10.82 3.89 -5.07
N LYS A 156 9.56 4.00 -4.61
CA LYS A 156 8.58 4.98 -5.14
C LYS A 156 8.36 4.79 -6.64
N TRP A 157 8.20 3.52 -7.03
CA TRP A 157 7.95 3.07 -8.41
C TRP A 157 9.04 3.41 -9.42
N GLN A 158 10.25 3.74 -8.99
CA GLN A 158 11.36 4.08 -9.90
C GLN A 158 12.03 2.83 -10.47
N ASP A 159 12.18 1.80 -9.64
CA ASP A 159 12.92 0.60 -10.00
C ASP A 159 11.98 -0.57 -10.27
N ILE A 160 11.91 -1.00 -11.53
CA ILE A 160 11.12 -2.19 -11.91
C ILE A 160 11.96 -3.44 -11.63
N THR A 161 11.38 -4.35 -10.85
CA THR A 161 11.99 -5.61 -10.43
C THR A 161 11.75 -6.73 -11.46
N GLU A 162 12.31 -7.90 -11.21
CA GLU A 162 12.06 -9.10 -12.03
C GLU A 162 10.73 -9.81 -11.72
N LEU A 163 10.07 -9.46 -10.61
CA LEU A 163 8.92 -10.21 -10.13
C LEU A 163 7.66 -9.80 -10.88
N GLU A 164 7.18 -10.71 -11.73
CA GLU A 164 5.90 -10.58 -12.41
C GLU A 164 4.73 -10.80 -11.44
N ILE A 165 3.69 -9.96 -11.55
CA ILE A 165 2.42 -10.18 -10.88
C ILE A 165 1.59 -11.12 -11.72
N CYS A 166 1.51 -12.36 -11.26
CA CYS A 166 0.67 -13.40 -11.80
C CYS A 166 0.15 -14.28 -10.65
N LYS A 167 -0.72 -15.24 -10.98
CA LYS A 167 -1.29 -16.16 -9.99
C LYS A 167 -0.23 -16.87 -9.13
N ASP A 168 0.79 -17.43 -9.75
CA ASP A 168 1.80 -18.24 -9.05
C ASP A 168 2.60 -17.40 -8.05
N THR A 169 2.99 -16.18 -8.43
CA THR A 169 3.65 -15.22 -7.53
C THR A 169 2.73 -14.86 -6.37
N LEU A 170 1.47 -14.53 -6.64
CA LEU A 170 0.52 -14.13 -5.60
C LEU A 170 0.19 -15.28 -4.64
N ASP A 171 0.09 -16.51 -5.14
CA ASP A 171 -0.07 -17.70 -4.30
C ASP A 171 1.13 -17.88 -3.37
N LEU A 172 2.36 -17.81 -3.90
CA LEU A 172 3.59 -17.89 -3.10
C LEU A 172 3.62 -16.82 -1.99
N LEU A 173 3.33 -15.57 -2.34
CA LEU A 173 3.36 -14.48 -1.36
C LEU A 173 2.27 -14.63 -0.29
N SER A 174 1.09 -15.14 -0.68
CA SER A 174 -0.05 -15.33 0.21
C SER A 174 0.19 -16.38 1.30
N GLU A 175 1.22 -17.21 1.17
CA GLU A 175 1.67 -18.10 2.24
C GLU A 175 2.20 -17.31 3.44
N TYR A 176 2.79 -16.14 3.21
CA TYR A 176 3.57 -15.38 4.19
C TYR A 176 2.90 -14.09 4.65
N CYS A 177 1.91 -13.57 3.93
CA CYS A 177 1.17 -12.36 4.32
C CYS A 177 -0.33 -12.61 4.41
N SER A 178 -1.03 -11.69 5.07
CA SER A 178 -2.49 -11.75 5.23
C SER A 178 -3.23 -10.85 4.24
N GLU A 179 -2.54 -9.86 3.64
CA GLU A 179 -3.13 -8.95 2.66
C GLU A 179 -2.11 -8.52 1.59
N PHE A 180 -2.63 -8.09 0.45
CA PHE A 180 -1.89 -7.39 -0.59
C PHE A 180 -2.29 -5.91 -0.67
N LEU A 181 -1.30 -5.06 -0.95
CA LEU A 181 -1.49 -3.67 -1.38
C LEU A 181 -0.91 -3.50 -2.78
N ILE A 182 -1.64 -2.88 -3.70
CA ILE A 182 -1.25 -2.78 -5.10
C ILE A 182 -1.57 -1.38 -5.62
N HIS A 183 -0.56 -0.65 -6.03
CA HIS A 183 -0.70 0.56 -6.84
C HIS A 183 -0.25 0.29 -8.26
N ALA A 184 -1.06 0.65 -9.25
CA ALA A 184 -0.64 0.68 -10.64
C ALA A 184 -0.06 2.06 -10.95
N ALA A 185 1.27 2.17 -10.89
CA ALA A 185 1.98 3.46 -10.95
C ALA A 185 1.75 4.22 -12.27
N ASP A 186 1.46 3.50 -13.36
CA ASP A 186 1.22 4.09 -14.68
C ASP A 186 -0.12 4.85 -14.77
N VAL A 187 -1.04 4.67 -13.82
CA VAL A 187 -2.33 5.38 -13.75
C VAL A 187 -2.52 6.19 -12.46
N GLU A 188 -1.55 6.14 -11.55
CA GLU A 188 -1.60 6.78 -10.23
C GLU A 188 -1.37 8.31 -10.32
N GLY A 189 -2.26 9.09 -9.70
CA GLY A 189 -2.18 10.56 -9.72
C GLY A 189 -2.58 11.22 -11.05
N LEU A 190 -2.86 10.44 -12.10
CA LEU A 190 -3.29 10.95 -13.41
C LEU A 190 -4.82 11.17 -13.51
N CYS A 191 -5.59 10.68 -12.53
CA CYS A 191 -7.07 10.76 -12.52
C CYS A 191 -7.73 10.17 -13.79
N GLN A 192 -7.10 9.18 -14.43
CA GLN A 192 -7.57 8.60 -15.70
C GLN A 192 -8.38 7.30 -15.55
N GLY A 193 -8.55 6.78 -14.34
CA GLY A 193 -9.20 5.49 -14.10
C GLY A 193 -8.25 4.46 -13.49
N ILE A 194 -8.79 3.34 -13.04
CA ILE A 194 -8.03 2.18 -12.59
C ILE A 194 -7.50 1.39 -13.80
N ASP A 195 -6.47 0.58 -13.62
CA ASP A 195 -6.09 -0.45 -14.59
C ASP A 195 -7.11 -1.59 -14.50
N GLU A 196 -8.20 -1.50 -15.29
CA GLU A 196 -9.31 -2.47 -15.26
C GLU A 196 -8.86 -3.90 -15.58
N GLU A 197 -7.83 -4.05 -16.43
CA GLU A 197 -7.29 -5.34 -16.81
C GLU A 197 -6.57 -5.98 -15.62
N LEU A 198 -5.68 -5.22 -14.95
CA LEU A 198 -5.03 -5.68 -13.73
C LEU A 198 -6.05 -6.01 -12.64
N VAL A 199 -7.05 -5.14 -12.40
CA VAL A 199 -8.07 -5.37 -11.37
C VAL A 199 -8.89 -6.63 -11.66
N THR A 200 -9.23 -6.89 -12.92
CA THR A 200 -9.91 -8.12 -13.34
C THR A 200 -9.04 -9.34 -13.04
N LYS A 201 -7.76 -9.29 -13.41
CA LYS A 201 -6.79 -10.37 -13.13
C LYS A 201 -6.57 -10.60 -11.65
N LEU A 202 -6.48 -9.55 -10.84
CA LEU A 202 -6.38 -9.68 -9.39
C LEU A 202 -7.62 -10.37 -8.80
N GLY A 203 -8.82 -10.09 -9.31
CA GLY A 203 -10.04 -10.79 -8.92
C GLY A 203 -10.04 -12.29 -9.25
N GLU A 204 -9.29 -12.70 -10.27
CA GLU A 204 -9.08 -14.11 -10.66
C GLU A 204 -7.96 -14.77 -9.83
N TRP A 205 -6.90 -14.03 -9.52
CA TRP A 205 -5.65 -14.59 -8.98
C TRP A 205 -5.57 -14.59 -7.46
N THR A 206 -6.16 -13.61 -6.77
CA THR A 206 -5.93 -13.46 -5.33
C THR A 206 -6.87 -14.31 -4.49
N THR A 207 -6.30 -14.90 -3.44
CA THR A 207 -7.01 -15.75 -2.47
C THR A 207 -7.19 -15.08 -1.11
N ILE A 208 -6.42 -14.01 -0.84
CA ILE A 208 -6.44 -13.21 0.39
C ILE A 208 -6.90 -11.77 0.10
N PRO A 209 -7.34 -11.00 1.12
CA PRO A 209 -7.74 -9.61 0.94
C PRO A 209 -6.68 -8.79 0.18
N THR A 210 -7.14 -8.07 -0.84
CA THR A 210 -6.27 -7.31 -1.74
C THR A 210 -6.83 -5.91 -1.90
N THR A 211 -6.01 -4.91 -1.58
CA THR A 211 -6.35 -3.50 -1.76
C THR A 211 -5.67 -2.98 -3.00
N TYR A 212 -6.46 -2.55 -3.97
CA TYR A 212 -6.00 -1.78 -5.11
C TYR A 212 -6.06 -0.29 -4.75
N ALA A 213 -5.00 0.46 -5.05
CA ALA A 213 -4.87 1.88 -4.74
C ALA A 213 -4.43 2.70 -5.96
N GLY A 214 -4.98 3.90 -6.12
CA GLY A 214 -4.72 4.80 -7.25
C GLY A 214 -5.75 4.75 -8.39
N GLY A 215 -5.80 5.79 -9.22
CA GLY A 215 -6.64 5.83 -10.44
C GLY A 215 -8.12 6.22 -10.26
N ALA A 216 -8.57 6.56 -9.05
CA ALA A 216 -9.98 6.88 -8.81
C ALA A 216 -10.49 8.08 -9.62
N LYS A 217 -11.60 7.90 -10.34
CA LYS A 217 -12.33 8.98 -11.04
C LYS A 217 -13.83 8.84 -10.79
N GLY A 218 -14.34 9.56 -9.78
CA GLY A 218 -15.78 9.62 -9.47
C GLY A 218 -16.41 8.26 -9.11
N LYS A 219 -17.74 8.22 -8.98
CA LYS A 219 -18.49 7.00 -8.65
C LYS A 219 -18.48 6.03 -9.83
N TYR A 220 -17.56 5.07 -9.83
CA TYR A 220 -17.62 3.96 -10.78
C TYR A 220 -18.74 2.99 -10.39
N THR A 221 -19.72 2.83 -11.28
CA THR A 221 -20.79 1.83 -11.17
C THR A 221 -20.76 0.93 -12.39
N ARG A 222 -20.14 -0.25 -12.27
CA ARG A 222 -20.58 -1.49 -12.94
C ARG A 222 -19.79 -2.72 -12.47
N GLY A 223 -20.51 -3.79 -12.16
CA GLY A 223 -19.97 -5.14 -11.97
C GLY A 223 -19.28 -5.39 -10.63
N SER A 224 -20.05 -5.80 -9.61
CA SER A 224 -19.64 -6.51 -8.37
C SER A 224 -18.44 -6.04 -7.54
N TYR A 225 -17.73 -4.99 -7.93
CA TYR A 225 -16.57 -4.45 -7.25
C TYR A 225 -16.79 -2.94 -7.08
N ARG A 226 -16.94 -2.50 -5.84
CA ARG A 226 -17.08 -1.08 -5.45
C ARG A 226 -15.78 -0.62 -4.81
N PHE A 227 -14.73 -0.41 -5.59
CA PHE A 227 -13.58 0.36 -5.10
C PHE A 227 -13.99 1.84 -5.09
N LEU A 228 -14.46 2.30 -3.93
CA LEU A 228 -14.61 3.72 -3.63
C LEU A 228 -13.33 4.15 -2.94
N PHE A 229 -12.77 5.28 -3.38
CA PHE A 229 -11.75 6.06 -2.70
C PHE A 229 -12.39 7.35 -2.21
#